data_AF-A0AAW1KYS5-F1
#
_entry.id   AF-A0AAW1KYS5-F1
#
_cell.length_a   1.000
_cell.length_b   1.000
_cell.length_c   1.000
_cell.angle_alpha   90.00
_cell.angle_beta   90.00
_cell.angle_gamma   90.00
#
_symmetry.space_group_name_H-M   'P 1'
#
loop_
_entity.id
_entity.type
_entity.pdbx_description
1 polymer ?
#
loop_
_entity_poly.entity_id
_entity_poly.type
_entity_poly.pdbx_seq_one_letter_code
_entity_poly.pdbx_strand_id
1 'polypeptide(L)'
;MKPLSMLPITLVVVKLLFLTSFTHHKAHIVIRVSRCWIFHFKIKTRLQLNRLANHVLNLLALKKPTLILRIGFTQPDMPHSLKRKFYRTAIRPALLYGSECWAVKHCHTQKMSVAEMRMLRWMCGHTRKDRLRNEIIREKVKVAPIEDKMMENRLKWFGHVRRRPTDAPVRRLETWGTEKVARGRGRPKLTWTRVIEHDMRFLGLDEGMVTERSQWRERIHVDF
;
A
#
# COMPACT_ATOMS: atom_id res chain seq x y z
N MET A 1 35.47 25.21 -22.40
CA MET A 1 35.33 23.95 -21.63
C MET A 1 33.89 23.45 -21.77
N LYS A 2 33.71 22.26 -22.36
CA LYS A 2 32.46 21.47 -22.50
C LYS A 2 32.00 20.89 -21.13
N PRO A 3 30.85 20.16 -20.98
CA PRO A 3 29.72 19.89 -21.90
C PRO A 3 28.30 20.00 -21.30
N LEU A 4 27.30 19.88 -22.18
CA LEU A 4 25.91 19.46 -21.96
C LEU A 4 25.75 18.21 -21.05
N SER A 5 24.69 18.19 -20.21
CA SER A 5 23.87 17.00 -19.93
C SER A 5 22.48 17.46 -19.44
N MET A 6 21.44 17.50 -20.28
CA MET A 6 20.52 16.39 -20.58
C MET A 6 20.02 15.65 -19.31
N LEU A 7 19.26 16.35 -18.46
CA LEU A 7 18.31 15.70 -17.55
C LEU A 7 17.16 15.12 -18.40
N PRO A 8 16.79 13.84 -18.25
CA PRO A 8 15.98 13.16 -19.23
C PRO A 8 14.50 13.50 -19.04
N ILE A 9 13.94 14.04 -20.11
CA ILE A 9 12.53 14.28 -20.45
C ILE A 9 11.65 13.01 -20.28
N THR A 10 12.23 11.85 -19.95
CA THR A 10 11.54 10.56 -19.78
C THR A 10 10.65 10.47 -18.54
N LEU A 11 10.94 11.21 -17.45
CA LEU A 11 10.10 11.13 -16.24
C LEU A 11 8.76 11.87 -16.37
N VAL A 12 8.73 12.92 -17.20
CA VAL A 12 7.52 13.73 -17.45
C VAL A 12 6.59 13.03 -18.45
N VAL A 13 7.17 12.38 -19.47
CA VAL A 13 6.40 11.65 -20.49
C VAL A 13 5.71 10.40 -19.92
N VAL A 14 6.34 9.68 -18.99
CA VAL A 14 5.71 8.51 -18.33
C VAL A 14 4.58 8.90 -17.39
N LYS A 15 4.65 10.08 -16.74
CA LYS A 15 3.60 10.58 -15.85
C LYS A 15 2.39 11.14 -16.62
N LEU A 16 2.62 11.71 -17.80
CA LEU A 16 1.57 12.21 -18.70
C LEU A 16 0.88 11.08 -19.49
N LEU A 17 1.59 10.05 -19.93
CA LEU A 17 0.98 8.94 -20.66
C LEU A 17 0.06 8.04 -19.81
N PHE A 18 0.19 8.06 -18.48
CA PHE A 18 -0.73 7.35 -17.60
C PHE A 18 -2.05 8.11 -17.32
N LEU A 19 -2.12 9.39 -17.67
CA LEU A 19 -3.27 10.26 -17.38
C LEU A 19 -4.12 10.59 -18.61
N THR A 20 -3.71 10.26 -19.84
CA THR A 20 -4.41 10.68 -21.07
C THR A 20 -5.19 9.59 -21.80
N SER A 21 -5.22 8.35 -21.33
CA SER A 21 -6.10 7.32 -21.89
C SER A 21 -7.44 7.25 -21.16
N PHE A 22 -8.25 8.33 -21.20
CA PHE A 22 -9.73 8.30 -21.09
C PHE A 22 -10.31 9.73 -21.25
N THR A 23 -10.23 10.30 -22.44
CA THR A 23 -11.14 11.38 -22.89
C THR A 23 -12.02 10.76 -23.98
N HIS A 24 -13.35 10.76 -23.87
CA HIS A 24 -14.27 11.81 -24.30
C HIS A 24 -15.64 11.41 -23.72
N HIS A 25 -16.44 12.27 -23.09
CA HIS A 25 -17.11 13.40 -23.72
C HIS A 25 -17.69 14.31 -22.63
N LYS A 26 -17.65 15.63 -22.88
CA LYS A 26 -18.36 16.70 -22.14
C LYS A 26 -17.73 17.09 -20.80
N ALA A 27 -16.50 17.60 -20.88
CA ALA A 27 -16.11 18.71 -20.02
C ALA A 27 -16.78 19.97 -20.59
N HIS A 28 -17.70 20.58 -19.83
CA HIS A 28 -17.98 22.02 -19.70
C HIS A 28 -19.29 22.09 -18.90
N ILE A 29 -19.26 22.79 -17.76
CA ILE A 29 -20.35 22.92 -16.76
C ILE A 29 -20.46 21.63 -15.91
N VAL A 30 -19.80 21.47 -14.76
CA VAL A 30 -20.02 22.16 -13.48
C VAL A 30 -18.73 22.05 -12.64
N ILE A 31 -17.76 22.94 -12.87
CA ILE A 31 -16.67 23.21 -11.92
C ILE A 31 -17.21 24.22 -10.91
N ARG A 32 -18.12 23.81 -10.02
CA ARG A 32 -18.45 24.57 -8.79
C ARG A 32 -19.20 23.84 -7.67
N VAL A 33 -19.50 22.54 -7.79
CA VAL A 33 -20.16 21.77 -6.70
C VAL A 33 -19.37 20.50 -6.31
N SER A 34 -18.10 20.40 -6.68
CA SER A 34 -17.31 19.17 -6.53
C SER A 34 -16.66 18.96 -5.16
N ARG A 35 -16.89 19.85 -4.17
CA ARG A 35 -16.35 19.69 -2.81
C ARG A 35 -17.33 19.11 -1.79
N CYS A 36 -18.64 19.15 -2.04
CA CYS A 36 -19.64 18.62 -1.11
C CYS A 36 -20.16 17.22 -1.50
N TRP A 37 -20.18 16.89 -2.79
CA TRP A 37 -20.78 15.64 -3.26
C TRP A 37 -19.89 14.38 -3.09
N ILE A 38 -18.57 14.56 -2.94
CA ILE A 38 -17.62 13.45 -2.69
C ILE A 38 -17.86 12.81 -1.31
N PHE A 39 -18.45 13.53 -0.36
CA PHE A 39 -18.74 13.00 0.97
C PHE A 39 -20.04 12.20 1.02
N HIS A 40 -21.08 12.65 0.32
CA HIS A 40 -22.38 11.97 0.34
C HIS A 40 -22.42 10.67 -0.48
N PHE A 41 -21.59 10.56 -1.54
CA PHE A 41 -21.53 9.34 -2.37
C PHE A 41 -20.67 8.20 -1.77
N LYS A 42 -19.92 8.46 -0.69
CA LYS A 42 -19.01 7.47 -0.06
C LYS A 42 -19.69 6.45 0.85
N ILE A 43 -20.99 6.60 1.15
CA ILE A 43 -21.71 5.65 2.01
C ILE A 43 -22.37 4.53 1.19
N LYS A 44 -22.86 4.80 -0.04
CA LYS A 44 -23.52 3.80 -0.90
C LYS A 44 -22.53 2.96 -1.74
N THR A 45 -21.25 3.32 -1.79
CA THR A 45 -20.21 2.64 -2.60
C THR A 45 -19.28 1.71 -1.81
N ARG A 46 -19.53 1.45 -0.52
CA ARG A 46 -18.73 0.49 0.28
C ARG A 46 -18.74 -0.96 -0.24
N LEU A 47 -19.79 -1.37 -0.96
CA LEU A 47 -19.89 -2.69 -1.58
C LEU A 47 -19.26 -2.75 -2.98
N GLN A 48 -19.30 -1.65 -3.73
CA GLN A 48 -18.74 -1.57 -5.09
C GLN A 48 -17.22 -1.39 -5.06
N LEU A 49 -16.65 -0.60 -4.12
CA LEU A 49 -15.20 -0.44 -4.00
C LEU A 49 -14.50 -1.70 -3.49
N ASN A 50 -15.16 -2.50 -2.63
CA ASN A 50 -14.62 -3.79 -2.21
C ASN A 50 -14.69 -4.84 -3.34
N ARG A 51 -15.70 -4.79 -4.20
CA ARG A 51 -15.73 -5.62 -5.42
C ARG A 51 -14.68 -5.17 -6.42
N LEU A 52 -14.51 -3.86 -6.65
CA LEU A 52 -13.46 -3.31 -7.51
C LEU A 52 -12.06 -3.55 -6.93
N ALA A 53 -11.84 -3.42 -5.63
CA ALA A 53 -10.55 -3.73 -5.00
C ALA A 53 -10.24 -5.23 -5.07
N ASN A 54 -11.23 -6.10 -4.84
CA ASN A 54 -11.05 -7.55 -5.07
C ASN A 54 -10.90 -7.89 -6.55
N HIS A 55 -11.54 -7.15 -7.46
CA HIS A 55 -11.41 -7.32 -8.90
C HIS A 55 -10.05 -6.81 -9.38
N VAL A 56 -9.53 -5.71 -8.84
CA VAL A 56 -8.17 -5.19 -9.07
C VAL A 56 -7.14 -6.14 -8.46
N LEU A 57 -7.33 -6.65 -7.25
CA LEU A 57 -6.49 -7.70 -6.66
C LEU A 57 -6.54 -8.99 -7.51
N ASN A 58 -7.71 -9.38 -8.02
CA ASN A 58 -7.85 -10.54 -8.90
C ASN A 58 -7.27 -10.29 -10.30
N LEU A 59 -7.33 -9.06 -10.82
CA LEU A 59 -6.72 -8.65 -12.10
C LEU A 59 -5.20 -8.56 -11.98
N LEU A 60 -4.68 -8.06 -10.86
CA LEU A 60 -3.26 -8.13 -10.49
C LEU A 60 -2.82 -9.59 -10.25
N ALA A 61 -3.72 -10.46 -9.80
CA ALA A 61 -3.47 -11.89 -9.63
C ALA A 61 -3.62 -12.71 -10.93
N LEU A 62 -4.31 -12.23 -11.96
CA LEU A 62 -4.60 -13.02 -13.18
C LEU A 62 -3.97 -12.49 -14.46
N LYS A 63 -3.55 -11.22 -14.54
CA LYS A 63 -2.78 -10.76 -15.69
C LYS A 63 -1.31 -10.76 -15.33
N LYS A 64 -0.55 -11.65 -16.01
CA LYS A 64 0.92 -11.60 -16.05
C LYS A 64 1.32 -10.13 -16.14
N PRO A 65 2.19 -9.62 -15.25
CA PRO A 65 2.59 -8.21 -15.29
C PRO A 65 2.97 -7.86 -16.73
N THR A 66 2.30 -6.82 -17.25
CA THR A 66 2.37 -6.34 -18.64
C THR A 66 3.82 -6.32 -19.14
N LEU A 67 4.02 -6.64 -20.43
CA LEU A 67 5.31 -6.79 -21.14
C LEU A 67 6.45 -5.83 -20.72
N ILE A 68 6.14 -4.61 -20.26
CA ILE A 68 7.09 -3.63 -19.71
C ILE A 68 7.86 -4.18 -18.49
N LEU A 69 7.19 -4.91 -17.59
CA LEU A 69 7.87 -5.63 -16.50
C LEU A 69 8.60 -6.88 -17.03
N ARG A 70 8.25 -7.42 -18.20
CA ARG A 70 8.86 -8.65 -18.74
C ARG A 70 10.21 -8.41 -19.43
N ILE A 71 10.42 -7.24 -20.02
CA ILE A 71 11.63 -6.95 -20.82
C ILE A 71 12.81 -6.49 -19.92
N GLY A 72 12.55 -5.91 -18.74
CA GLY A 72 13.59 -5.36 -17.85
C GLY A 72 13.92 -6.16 -16.57
N PHE A 73 13.06 -7.08 -16.11
CA PHE A 73 13.13 -7.61 -14.73
C PHE A 73 13.63 -9.05 -14.61
N THR A 74 13.63 -9.80 -15.70
CA THR A 74 14.08 -11.21 -15.77
C THR A 74 15.44 -11.33 -16.44
N GLN A 75 16.30 -10.30 -16.36
CA GLN A 75 17.69 -10.47 -16.75
C GLN A 75 18.37 -11.34 -15.68
N PRO A 76 18.87 -12.55 -16.03
CA PRO A 76 19.51 -13.46 -15.08
C PRO A 76 20.64 -12.78 -14.30
N ASP A 77 21.37 -11.90 -15.00
CA ASP A 77 22.62 -11.29 -14.53
C ASP A 77 22.44 -10.07 -13.62
N MET A 78 21.20 -9.62 -13.37
CA MET A 78 20.99 -8.50 -12.47
C MET A 78 21.29 -8.93 -11.01
N PRO A 79 22.19 -8.22 -10.30
CA PRO A 79 22.55 -8.57 -8.94
C PRO A 79 21.33 -8.44 -8.02
N HIS A 80 21.25 -9.35 -7.02
CA HIS A 80 20.16 -9.35 -6.04
C HIS A 80 20.01 -8.01 -5.30
N SER A 81 21.10 -7.27 -5.12
CA SER A 81 21.11 -5.93 -4.52
C SER A 81 20.26 -4.91 -5.30
N LEU A 82 20.27 -4.99 -6.64
CA LEU A 82 19.48 -4.11 -7.50
C LEU A 82 18.01 -4.56 -7.55
N LYS A 83 17.76 -5.86 -7.65
CA LYS A 83 16.40 -6.45 -7.54
C LYS A 83 15.72 -6.02 -6.23
N ARG A 84 16.47 -6.06 -5.12
CA ARG A 84 16.03 -5.57 -3.81
C ARG A 84 15.69 -4.08 -3.80
N LYS A 85 16.58 -3.22 -4.30
CA LYS A 85 16.33 -1.77 -4.39
C LYS A 85 15.08 -1.49 -5.21
N PHE A 86 14.93 -2.15 -6.35
CA PHE A 86 13.74 -2.00 -7.19
C PHE A 86 12.46 -2.41 -6.47
N TYR A 87 12.45 -3.58 -5.83
CA TYR A 87 11.28 -4.04 -5.09
C TYR A 87 10.88 -3.04 -4.00
N ARG A 88 11.86 -2.53 -3.24
CA ARG A 88 11.64 -1.57 -2.15
C ARG A 88 11.10 -0.23 -2.66
N THR A 89 11.56 0.26 -3.81
CA THR A 89 11.25 1.61 -4.30
C THR A 89 10.00 1.66 -5.18
N ALA A 90 9.78 0.67 -6.05
CA ALA A 90 8.71 0.70 -7.04
C ALA A 90 7.54 -0.23 -6.68
N ILE A 91 7.84 -1.49 -6.40
CA ILE A 91 6.79 -2.52 -6.22
C ILE A 91 6.11 -2.37 -4.87
N ARG A 92 6.88 -2.28 -3.78
CA ARG A 92 6.34 -2.28 -2.43
C ARG A 92 5.41 -1.09 -2.16
N PRO A 93 5.75 0.17 -2.50
CA PRO A 93 4.83 1.29 -2.28
C PRO A 93 3.54 1.14 -3.10
N ALA A 94 3.61 0.57 -4.30
CA ALA A 94 2.44 0.30 -5.12
C ALA A 94 1.52 -0.79 -4.49
N LEU A 95 2.10 -1.86 -3.93
CA LEU A 95 1.35 -2.89 -3.21
C LEU A 95 0.71 -2.37 -1.93
N LEU A 96 1.44 -1.54 -1.18
CA LEU A 96 1.01 -1.01 0.12
C LEU A 96 0.11 0.22 -0.02
N TYR A 97 -0.18 0.65 -1.24
CA TYR A 97 -1.01 1.82 -1.46
C TYR A 97 -2.39 1.64 -0.81
N GLY A 98 -2.75 2.56 0.09
CA GLY A 98 -4.01 2.53 0.83
C GLY A 98 -4.02 1.59 2.05
N SER A 99 -2.95 0.82 2.30
CA SER A 99 -2.91 -0.15 3.43
C SER A 99 -3.02 0.49 4.81
N GLU A 100 -2.74 1.79 4.88
CA GLU A 100 -2.68 2.61 6.08
C GLU A 100 -4.07 2.91 6.67
N CYS A 101 -5.09 3.03 5.82
CA CYS A 101 -6.38 3.65 6.18
C CYS A 101 -7.56 2.68 6.27
N TRP A 102 -7.34 1.38 6.07
CA TRP A 102 -8.43 0.38 6.05
C TRP A 102 -8.21 -0.76 7.05
N ALA A 103 -9.31 -1.39 7.48
CA ALA A 103 -9.27 -2.58 8.33
C ALA A 103 -8.94 -3.81 7.48
N VAL A 104 -7.66 -4.20 7.45
CA VAL A 104 -7.20 -5.37 6.68
C VAL A 104 -7.63 -6.65 7.40
N LYS A 105 -8.35 -7.53 6.70
CA LYS A 105 -8.63 -8.88 7.17
C LYS A 105 -7.46 -9.80 6.84
N HIS A 106 -7.31 -10.89 7.61
CA HIS A 106 -6.31 -11.93 7.34
C HIS A 106 -6.37 -12.47 5.89
N CYS A 107 -7.57 -12.62 5.30
CA CYS A 107 -7.68 -13.07 3.91
C CYS A 107 -7.07 -12.07 2.90
N HIS A 108 -7.04 -10.78 3.23
CA HIS A 108 -6.41 -9.76 2.38
C HIS A 108 -4.89 -9.75 2.56
N THR A 109 -4.37 -9.87 3.79
CA THR A 109 -2.91 -10.00 4.03
C THR A 109 -2.37 -11.22 3.32
N GLN A 110 -3.05 -12.37 3.44
CA GLN A 110 -2.65 -13.60 2.75
C GLN A 110 -2.58 -13.43 1.22
N LYS A 111 -3.58 -12.76 0.61
CA LYS A 111 -3.57 -12.47 -0.83
C LYS A 111 -2.38 -11.59 -1.22
N MET A 112 -2.06 -10.58 -0.41
CA MET A 112 -0.90 -9.71 -0.65
C MET A 112 0.42 -10.48 -0.50
N SER A 113 0.52 -11.36 0.50
CA SER A 113 1.68 -12.23 0.73
C SER A 113 1.91 -13.18 -0.44
N VAL A 114 0.85 -13.79 -0.97
CA VAL A 114 0.91 -14.63 -2.19
C VAL A 114 1.34 -13.82 -3.42
N ALA A 115 0.81 -12.60 -3.59
CA ALA A 115 1.19 -11.72 -4.70
C ALA A 115 2.67 -11.30 -4.62
N GLU A 116 3.15 -10.91 -3.43
CA GLU A 116 4.56 -10.61 -3.15
C GLU A 116 5.43 -11.81 -3.53
N MET A 117 5.14 -13.00 -2.99
CA MET A 117 5.96 -14.19 -3.24
C MET A 117 5.98 -14.58 -4.71
N ARG A 118 4.87 -14.40 -5.43
CA ARG A 118 4.82 -14.64 -6.88
C ARG A 118 5.73 -13.67 -7.64
N MET A 119 5.74 -12.39 -7.27
CA MET A 119 6.61 -11.39 -7.91
C MET A 119 8.08 -11.63 -7.56
N LEU A 120 8.41 -11.93 -6.30
CA LEU A 120 9.78 -12.23 -5.88
C LEU A 120 10.34 -13.47 -6.60
N ARG A 121 9.55 -14.54 -6.68
CA ARG A 121 9.89 -15.74 -7.48
C ARG A 121 10.18 -15.38 -8.91
N TRP A 122 9.29 -14.62 -9.53
CA TRP A 122 9.44 -14.23 -10.92
C TRP A 122 10.67 -13.34 -11.17
N MET A 123 10.95 -12.36 -10.30
CA MET A 123 12.16 -11.53 -10.36
C MET A 123 13.46 -12.33 -10.20
N CYS A 124 13.41 -13.42 -9.43
CA CYS A 124 14.53 -14.34 -9.26
C CYS A 124 14.60 -15.43 -10.34
N GLY A 125 13.66 -15.46 -11.29
CA GLY A 125 13.60 -16.51 -12.32
C GLY A 125 13.14 -17.88 -11.80
N HIS A 126 12.62 -17.93 -10.57
CA HIS A 126 12.19 -19.17 -9.94
C HIS A 126 10.75 -19.53 -10.30
N THR A 127 10.54 -20.80 -10.63
CA THR A 127 9.20 -21.33 -10.91
C THR A 127 8.69 -22.18 -9.74
N ARG A 128 7.45 -22.67 -9.84
CA ARG A 128 6.92 -23.64 -8.88
C ARG A 128 7.63 -25.01 -8.97
N LYS A 129 8.27 -25.33 -10.10
CA LYS A 129 8.96 -26.61 -10.30
C LYS A 129 10.22 -26.72 -9.45
N ASP A 130 10.84 -25.59 -9.13
CA ASP A 130 12.08 -25.52 -8.35
C ASP A 130 11.89 -25.95 -6.88
N ARG A 131 10.63 -26.07 -6.41
CA ARG A 131 10.24 -26.49 -5.05
C ARG A 131 10.97 -25.74 -3.90
N LEU A 132 11.49 -24.55 -4.18
CA LEU A 132 12.16 -23.71 -3.19
C LEU A 132 11.16 -23.25 -2.13
N ARG A 133 11.57 -23.27 -0.86
CA ARG A 133 10.80 -22.70 0.24
C ARG A 133 10.74 -21.16 0.13
N ASN A 134 9.70 -20.55 0.69
CA ASN A 134 9.48 -19.10 0.54
C ASN A 134 10.52 -18.28 1.32
N GLU A 135 11.00 -18.82 2.44
CA GLU A 135 11.98 -18.22 3.33
C GLU A 135 13.31 -18.03 2.58
N ILE A 136 13.77 -19.04 1.83
CA ILE A 136 14.99 -18.99 1.03
C ILE A 136 14.94 -17.86 -0.01
N ILE A 137 13.77 -17.62 -0.61
CA ILE A 137 13.61 -16.58 -1.63
C ILE A 137 13.64 -15.19 -0.98
N ARG A 138 12.99 -15.03 0.18
CA ARG A 138 13.04 -13.78 0.95
C ARG A 138 14.45 -13.48 1.42
N GLU A 139 15.19 -14.48 1.89
CA GLU A 139 16.58 -14.36 2.33
C GLU A 139 17.51 -13.95 1.17
N LYS A 140 17.38 -14.58 0.00
CA LYS A 140 18.15 -14.22 -1.21
C LYS A 140 17.98 -12.75 -1.61
N VAL A 141 16.76 -12.22 -1.51
CA VAL A 141 16.47 -10.82 -1.88
C VAL A 141 16.62 -9.86 -0.69
N LYS A 142 16.72 -10.36 0.55
CA LYS A 142 16.72 -9.58 1.81
C LYS A 142 15.53 -8.61 1.88
N VAL A 143 14.34 -9.20 1.83
CA VAL A 143 13.04 -8.53 1.75
C VAL A 143 12.16 -8.98 2.94
N ALA A 144 11.84 -8.04 3.82
CA ALA A 144 10.86 -8.23 4.89
C ALA A 144 9.49 -8.62 4.34
N PRO A 145 8.73 -9.50 5.03
CA PRO A 145 7.37 -9.86 4.65
C PRO A 145 6.48 -8.62 4.45
N ILE A 146 5.60 -8.67 3.45
CA ILE A 146 4.68 -7.57 3.17
C ILE A 146 3.76 -7.28 4.37
N GLU A 147 3.38 -8.29 5.13
CA GLU A 147 2.45 -8.18 6.27
C GLU A 147 3.01 -7.29 7.37
N ASP A 148 4.29 -7.49 7.71
CA ASP A 148 5.00 -6.68 8.71
C ASP A 148 5.14 -5.24 8.20
N LYS A 149 5.43 -5.05 6.91
CA LYS A 149 5.49 -3.72 6.30
C LYS A 149 4.13 -3.02 6.22
N MET A 150 3.05 -3.77 6.08
CA MET A 150 1.70 -3.22 6.19
C MET A 150 1.42 -2.72 7.61
N MET A 151 1.83 -3.48 8.62
CA MET A 151 1.71 -3.08 10.02
C MET A 151 2.55 -1.84 10.33
N GLU A 152 3.82 -1.81 9.92
CA GLU A 152 4.70 -0.63 10.05
C GLU A 152 4.05 0.61 9.41
N ASN A 153 3.48 0.49 8.20
CA ASN A 153 2.82 1.61 7.54
C ASN A 153 1.57 2.09 8.30
N ARG A 154 0.74 1.17 8.81
CA ARG A 154 -0.44 1.53 9.63
C ARG A 154 -0.04 2.29 10.89
N LEU A 155 0.99 1.84 11.60
CA LEU A 155 1.47 2.48 12.82
C LEU A 155 2.21 3.80 12.53
N LYS A 156 2.91 3.92 11.40
CA LYS A 156 3.46 5.20 10.91
C LYS A 156 2.35 6.22 10.69
N TRP A 157 1.27 5.82 10.03
CA TRP A 157 0.10 6.67 9.79
C TRP A 157 -0.58 7.03 11.11
N PHE A 158 -0.86 6.06 11.98
CA PHE A 158 -1.43 6.30 13.31
C PHE A 158 -0.61 7.33 14.10
N GLY A 159 0.71 7.13 14.17
CA GLY A 159 1.59 8.07 14.86
C GLY A 159 1.62 9.46 14.21
N HIS A 160 1.46 9.55 12.88
CA HIS A 160 1.30 10.83 12.20
C HIS A 160 0.00 11.52 12.62
N VAL A 161 -1.13 10.81 12.63
CA VAL A 161 -2.45 11.35 12.99
C VAL A 161 -2.48 11.82 14.44
N ARG A 162 -1.97 11.00 15.38
CA ARG A 162 -1.94 11.28 16.83
C ARG A 162 -1.12 12.52 17.20
N ARG A 163 -0.09 12.84 16.42
CA ARG A 163 0.74 14.04 16.61
C ARG A 163 0.14 15.32 16.02
N ARG A 164 -0.98 15.24 15.30
CA ARG A 164 -1.68 16.44 14.80
C ARG A 164 -2.58 17.01 15.91
N PRO A 165 -2.81 18.33 15.93
CA PRO A 165 -3.72 18.93 16.89
C PRO A 165 -5.16 18.44 16.66
N THR A 166 -5.98 18.44 17.72
CA THR A 166 -7.33 17.85 17.73
C THR A 166 -8.28 18.49 16.73
N ASP A 167 -8.05 19.77 16.42
CA ASP A 167 -8.78 20.54 15.42
C ASP A 167 -8.42 20.13 13.98
N ALA A 168 -7.31 19.42 13.74
CA ALA A 168 -6.93 19.02 12.39
C ALA A 168 -8.00 18.09 11.77
N PRO A 169 -8.40 18.28 10.50
CA PRO A 169 -9.48 17.50 9.88
C PRO A 169 -9.30 15.98 9.97
N VAL A 170 -8.06 15.50 9.83
CA VAL A 170 -7.71 14.07 9.92
C VAL A 170 -7.94 13.52 11.33
N ARG A 171 -7.60 14.31 12.36
CA ARG A 171 -7.76 13.95 13.77
C ARG A 171 -9.22 13.93 14.16
N ARG A 172 -10.00 14.93 13.73
CA ARG A 172 -11.47 14.95 13.93
C ARG A 172 -12.17 13.74 13.32
N LEU A 173 -11.80 13.36 12.09
CA LEU A 173 -12.39 12.20 11.40
C LEU A 173 -12.08 10.88 12.12
N GLU A 174 -10.87 10.73 12.67
CA GLU A 174 -10.50 9.57 13.49
C GLU A 174 -11.38 9.50 14.75
N THR A 175 -11.51 10.61 15.47
CA THR A 175 -12.32 10.71 16.69
C THR A 175 -13.79 10.35 16.42
N TRP A 176 -14.40 10.93 15.38
CA TRP A 176 -15.77 10.64 14.96
C TRP A 176 -15.99 9.16 14.60
N GLY A 177 -14.97 8.50 14.03
CA GLY A 177 -15.04 7.08 13.65
C GLY A 177 -14.84 6.10 14.82
N THR A 178 -14.33 6.58 15.95
CA THR A 178 -13.87 5.78 17.10
C THR A 178 -14.87 5.75 18.26
N GLU A 179 -15.91 6.60 18.22
CA GLU A 179 -17.00 6.57 19.19
C GLU A 179 -17.53 5.14 19.34
N LYS A 180 -17.48 4.63 20.57
CA LYS A 180 -17.89 3.26 20.94
C LYS A 180 -19.41 3.14 20.93
N VAL A 181 -20.03 3.44 19.79
CA VAL A 181 -21.47 3.24 19.58
C VAL A 181 -21.74 1.74 19.48
N ALA A 182 -22.76 1.27 20.21
CA ALA A 182 -23.27 -0.09 20.10
C ALA A 182 -23.52 -0.43 18.63
N ARG A 183 -22.86 -1.49 18.13
CA ARG A 183 -22.91 -1.83 16.71
C ARG A 183 -24.12 -2.71 16.44
N GLY A 184 -24.99 -2.25 15.55
CA GLY A 184 -26.14 -3.02 15.06
C GLY A 184 -25.72 -4.34 14.39
N ARG A 185 -26.67 -5.29 14.35
CA ARG A 185 -26.51 -6.61 13.72
C ARG A 185 -26.12 -6.46 12.23
N GLY A 186 -25.17 -7.27 11.75
CA GLY A 186 -24.72 -7.28 10.35
C GLY A 186 -23.53 -6.36 10.01
N ARG A 187 -23.12 -5.42 10.87
CA ARG A 187 -21.94 -4.57 10.63
C ARG A 187 -20.64 -5.39 10.80
N PRO A 188 -19.60 -5.20 9.94
CA PRO A 188 -18.32 -5.87 10.12
C PRO A 188 -17.73 -5.62 11.52
N LYS A 189 -17.34 -6.72 12.20
CA LYS A 189 -16.77 -6.67 13.55
C LYS A 189 -15.36 -6.05 13.60
N LEU A 190 -14.62 -6.11 12.50
CA LEU A 190 -13.26 -5.57 12.41
C LEU A 190 -13.30 -4.10 11.99
N THR A 191 -12.74 -3.23 12.83
CA THR A 191 -12.59 -1.80 12.57
C THR A 191 -11.12 -1.45 12.48
N TRP A 192 -10.80 -0.31 11.87
CA TRP A 192 -9.42 0.15 11.76
C TRP A 192 -8.79 0.35 13.16
N THR A 193 -9.51 0.96 14.10
CA THR A 193 -9.06 1.11 15.50
C THR A 193 -8.73 -0.22 16.15
N ARG A 194 -9.56 -1.27 15.95
CA ARG A 194 -9.29 -2.61 16.49
C ARG A 194 -8.05 -3.26 15.88
N VAL A 195 -7.77 -2.98 14.61
CA VAL A 195 -6.54 -3.44 13.94
C VAL A 195 -5.33 -2.74 14.54
N ILE A 196 -5.38 -1.42 14.72
CA ILE A 196 -4.30 -0.66 15.35
C ILE A 196 -4.06 -1.13 16.79
N GLU A 197 -5.12 -1.30 17.58
CA GLU A 197 -5.01 -1.84 18.94
C GLU A 197 -4.38 -3.24 18.96
N HIS A 198 -4.70 -4.09 17.99
CA HIS A 198 -4.07 -5.40 17.84
C HIS A 198 -2.58 -5.28 17.49
N ASP A 199 -2.24 -4.42 16.52
CA ASP A 199 -0.85 -4.19 16.10
C ASP A 199 -0.01 -3.60 17.25
N MET A 200 -0.57 -2.66 18.02
CA MET A 200 0.09 -2.08 19.19
C MET A 200 0.30 -3.13 20.29
N ARG A 201 -0.70 -3.99 20.56
CA ARG A 201 -0.54 -5.11 21.50
C ARG A 201 0.52 -6.10 21.03
N PHE A 202 0.55 -6.41 19.72
CA PHE A 202 1.51 -7.34 19.14
C PHE A 202 2.96 -6.85 19.32
N LEU A 203 3.19 -5.54 19.20
CA LEU A 203 4.50 -4.92 19.39
C LEU A 203 4.77 -4.43 20.82
N GLY A 204 3.84 -4.61 21.76
CA GLY A 204 3.97 -4.10 23.14
C GLY A 204 4.07 -2.58 23.22
N LEU A 205 3.40 -1.85 22.33
CA LEU A 205 3.44 -0.39 22.25
C LEU A 205 2.31 0.25 23.05
N ASP A 206 2.63 1.36 23.71
CA ASP A 206 1.65 2.23 24.36
C ASP A 206 1.37 3.49 23.53
N GLU A 207 0.19 4.08 23.71
CA GLU A 207 -0.22 5.29 22.99
C GLU A 207 0.61 6.53 23.41
N GLY A 208 1.07 6.59 24.67
CA GLY A 208 1.90 7.69 25.17
C GLY A 208 3.26 7.80 24.46
N MET A 209 3.76 6.69 23.89
CA MET A 209 5.04 6.63 23.19
C MET A 209 5.01 7.31 21.81
N VAL A 210 3.83 7.67 21.30
CA VAL A 210 3.64 8.25 19.96
C VAL A 210 4.19 9.67 19.85
N THR A 211 4.28 10.39 20.96
CA THR A 211 4.74 11.79 21.01
C THR A 211 6.18 11.91 20.52
N GLU A 212 7.03 10.98 20.94
CA GLU A 212 8.45 10.99 20.58
C GLU A 212 8.70 10.27 19.24
N ARG A 213 9.00 11.07 18.20
CA ARG A 213 9.10 10.59 16.82
C ARG A 213 10.24 9.60 16.60
N SER A 214 11.38 9.79 17.24
CA SER A 214 12.57 8.94 17.12
C SER A 214 12.26 7.54 17.66
N GLN A 215 11.87 7.47 18.94
CA GLN A 215 11.49 6.22 19.61
C GLN A 215 10.35 5.50 18.89
N TRP A 216 9.32 6.23 18.45
CA TRP A 216 8.22 5.64 17.69
C TRP A 216 8.70 5.01 16.38
N ARG A 217 9.57 5.69 15.63
CA ARG A 217 10.09 5.19 14.35
C ARG A 217 10.96 3.95 14.51
N GLU A 218 11.77 3.92 15.54
CA GLU A 218 12.66 2.78 15.84
C GLU A 218 11.85 1.54 16.22
N ARG A 219 10.89 1.68 17.14
CA ARG A 219 10.08 0.56 17.62
C ARG A 219 9.16 -0.06 16.58
N ILE A 220 8.66 0.75 15.63
CA ILE A 220 7.82 0.24 14.53
C ILE A 220 8.64 -0.22 13.33
N HIS A 221 9.95 0.00 13.33
CA HIS A 221 10.77 -0.33 12.17
C HIS A 221 10.85 -1.84 12.00
N VAL A 222 10.52 -2.30 10.79
CA VAL A 222 10.68 -3.71 10.44
C VAL A 222 11.95 -3.86 9.61
N ASP A 223 12.91 -4.60 10.13
CA ASP A 223 14.15 -4.92 9.40
C ASP A 223 13.93 -5.94 8.28
N PHE A 224 14.99 -6.17 7.51
CA PHE A 224 14.98 -6.91 6.24
C PHE A 224 15.74 -8.21 6.28
#